data_AF-A0A3M0H0Y9-F1
#
_entry.id   AF-A0A3M0H0Y9-F1
#
_cell.length_a   1.000
_cell.length_b   1.000
_cell.length_c   1.000
_cell.angle_alpha   90.00
_cell.angle_beta   90.00
_cell.angle_gamma   90.00
#
_symmetry.space_group_name_H-M   'P 1'
#
loop_
_entity.id
_entity.type
_entity.pdbx_description
1 polymer ?
#
loop_
_entity_poly.entity_id
_entity_poly.type
_entity_poly.pdbx_seq_one_letter_code
_entity_poly.pdbx_strand_id
1 'polypeptide(L)'
;MFGQVDRIHETFFDTDKHDIVKVETAKLNRFISSLPLEKIDDISIYGYCDDRGTDAYNEALSQRRADAIKEIFVAQGVPDSVITNADGKGELLLTRLDDATNEIQRKLNRKVEIIVGIKQPRVVSAEAEESEKELAETEKKYKTLTDTIEKGDRILLNNILFKTNYSYILGKSHRDLRKLADFLKENDNIIFKIQGHVCCTPKGRDAVDLKTGKRNLSEARAKFVYDYLARNGVAKKRMRHEGFGSRYPLGGEAKQDRRVEILVTYIKKKRPKK
;
A
#
# COMPACT_ATOMS: atom_id res chain seq x y z
N MET A 1 -5.02 -17.54 15.58
CA MET A 1 -4.69 -16.55 14.54
C MET A 1 -3.80 -15.49 15.19
N PHE A 2 -2.62 -15.17 14.64
CA PHE A 2 -1.74 -14.16 15.23
C PHE A 2 -2.14 -12.78 14.71
N GLY A 3 -2.14 -11.77 15.57
CA GLY A 3 -2.33 -10.37 15.18
C GLY A 3 -0.98 -9.73 14.90
N GLN A 4 -0.98 -8.72 14.04
CA GLN A 4 0.22 -7.93 13.72
C GLN A 4 0.14 -6.59 14.46
N VAL A 5 1.15 -6.30 15.28
CA VAL A 5 1.32 -4.99 15.92
C VAL A 5 2.53 -4.33 15.31
N ASP A 6 2.34 -3.17 14.70
CA ASP A 6 3.42 -2.41 14.08
C ASP A 6 4.10 -1.51 15.12
N ARG A 7 5.43 -1.60 15.19
CA ARG A 7 6.28 -0.65 15.92
C ARG A 7 7.04 0.21 14.93
N ILE A 8 6.92 1.53 15.09
CA ILE A 8 7.53 2.51 14.19
C ILE A 8 8.70 3.20 14.89
N HIS A 9 9.80 3.36 14.16
CA HIS A 9 10.94 4.16 14.57
C HIS A 9 11.41 5.05 13.43
N GLU A 10 11.87 6.25 13.76
CA GLU A 10 12.46 7.18 12.80
C GLU A 10 13.90 7.46 13.20
N THR A 11 14.79 7.41 12.22
CA THR A 11 16.21 7.76 12.40
C THR A 11 16.53 8.95 11.50
N PHE A 12 17.09 10.01 12.09
CA PHE A 12 17.36 11.26 11.38
C PHE A 12 18.82 11.36 10.90
N PHE A 13 19.02 12.10 9.82
CA PHE A 13 20.31 12.25 9.15
C PHE A 13 20.67 13.73 8.96
N ASP A 14 21.97 14.00 9.02
CA ASP A 14 22.52 15.29 8.62
C ASP A 14 22.37 15.52 7.12
N THR A 15 22.44 16.79 6.73
CA THR A 15 22.40 17.20 5.33
C THR A 15 23.48 16.46 4.56
N ASP A 16 23.11 15.87 3.42
CA ASP A 16 24.02 15.18 2.52
C ASP A 16 24.75 13.95 3.11
N LYS A 17 24.28 13.43 4.25
CA LYS A 17 24.87 12.26 4.92
C LYS A 17 23.96 11.05 4.91
N HIS A 18 24.57 9.87 4.81
CA HIS A 18 23.94 8.58 5.07
C HIS A 18 24.57 7.85 6.26
N ASP A 19 25.64 8.40 6.83
CA ASP A 19 26.16 7.97 8.12
C ASP A 19 25.19 8.40 9.23
N ILE A 20 24.92 7.49 10.15
CA ILE A 20 24.03 7.75 11.29
C ILE A 20 24.85 8.36 12.42
N VAL A 21 24.44 9.53 12.89
CA VAL A 21 25.11 10.19 14.01
C VAL A 21 24.98 9.37 15.29
N LYS A 22 26.01 9.41 16.17
CA LYS A 22 26.08 8.56 17.37
C LYS A 22 24.82 8.55 18.23
N VAL A 23 24.17 9.71 18.38
CA VAL A 23 22.93 9.86 19.16
C VAL A 23 21.79 9.06 18.53
N GLU A 24 21.66 9.11 17.21
CA GLU A 24 20.64 8.38 16.45
C GLU A 24 20.96 6.88 16.41
N THR A 25 22.24 6.50 16.30
CA THR A 25 22.68 5.10 16.43
C THR A 25 22.29 4.51 17.79
N ALA A 26 22.48 5.26 18.87
CA ALA A 26 22.10 4.81 20.22
C ALA A 26 20.58 4.63 20.37
N LYS A 27 19.78 5.55 19.80
CA LYS A 27 18.31 5.43 19.78
C LYS A 27 17.85 4.22 18.96
N LEU A 28 18.43 4.02 17.78
CA LEU A 28 18.14 2.90 16.90
C LEU A 28 18.49 1.57 17.58
N ASN A 29 19.68 1.45 18.17
CA ASN A 29 20.08 0.25 18.90
C ASN A 29 19.12 -0.03 20.06
N ARG A 30 18.74 0.99 20.84
CA ARG A 30 17.75 0.84 21.91
C ARG A 30 16.39 0.38 21.37
N PHE A 31 15.96 0.90 20.22
CA PHE A 31 14.74 0.45 19.57
C PHE A 31 14.85 -1.04 19.20
N ILE A 32 15.91 -1.44 18.51
CA ILE A 32 16.15 -2.83 18.09
C ILE A 32 16.19 -3.78 19.29
N SER A 33 16.94 -3.43 20.35
CA SER A 33 17.01 -4.24 21.58
C SER A 33 15.68 -4.35 22.32
N SER A 34 14.72 -3.46 22.06
CA SER A 34 13.37 -3.55 22.63
C SER A 34 12.42 -4.42 21.83
N LEU A 35 12.85 -4.93 20.67
CA LEU A 35 12.03 -5.78 19.80
C LEU A 35 12.17 -7.25 20.23
N PRO A 36 11.05 -8.00 20.32
CA PRO A 36 11.10 -9.44 20.45
C PRO A 36 11.50 -10.06 19.09
N LEU A 37 12.80 -10.25 18.87
CA LEU A 37 13.37 -10.62 17.56
C LEU A 37 12.74 -11.90 16.99
N GLU A 38 12.42 -12.86 17.84
CA GLU A 38 11.79 -14.13 17.49
C GLU A 38 10.34 -14.00 17.03
N LYS A 39 9.71 -12.86 17.29
CA LYS A 39 8.32 -12.56 16.92
C LYS A 39 8.19 -11.58 15.75
N ILE A 40 9.30 -11.12 15.18
CA ILE A 40 9.25 -10.24 14.02
C ILE A 40 8.66 -11.01 12.83
N ASP A 41 7.59 -10.49 12.24
CA ASP A 41 7.03 -11.00 10.98
C ASP A 41 7.77 -10.40 9.79
N ASP A 42 7.79 -9.07 9.73
CA ASP A 42 8.35 -8.31 8.63
C ASP A 42 8.91 -6.97 9.11
N ILE A 43 9.88 -6.46 8.36
CA ILE A 43 10.46 -5.14 8.56
C ILE A 43 10.48 -4.39 7.23
N SER A 44 9.91 -3.19 7.26
CA SER A 44 9.90 -2.23 6.17
C SER A 44 10.76 -1.02 6.52
N ILE A 45 11.73 -0.69 5.66
CA ILE A 45 12.66 0.43 5.83
C ILE A 45 12.51 1.39 4.65
N TYR A 46 12.22 2.66 4.92
CA TYR A 46 11.98 3.69 3.90
C TYR A 46 12.84 4.92 4.16
N GLY A 47 13.80 5.18 3.26
CA GLY A 47 14.66 6.36 3.34
C GLY A 47 14.09 7.56 2.60
N TYR A 48 14.31 8.76 3.14
CA TYR A 48 13.86 10.02 2.57
C TYR A 48 14.96 11.09 2.59
N CYS A 49 14.86 12.05 1.68
CA CYS A 49 15.69 13.24 1.59
C CYS A 49 14.83 14.51 1.77
N ASP A 50 15.49 15.65 1.98
CA ASP A 50 14.82 16.95 1.90
C ASP A 50 14.61 17.39 0.44
N ASP A 51 13.96 18.54 0.24
CA ASP A 51 13.55 19.11 -1.06
C ASP A 51 14.71 19.62 -1.93
N ARG A 52 15.96 19.41 -1.53
CA ARG A 52 17.14 19.92 -2.24
C ARG A 52 17.90 18.79 -2.91
N GLY A 53 18.47 19.08 -4.07
CA GLY A 53 19.19 18.09 -4.88
C GLY A 53 18.40 17.73 -6.14
N THR A 54 18.97 16.89 -6.99
CA THR A 54 18.24 16.33 -8.13
C THR A 54 17.49 15.07 -7.70
N ASP A 55 16.39 14.74 -8.37
CA ASP A 55 15.63 13.51 -8.12
C ASP A 55 16.53 12.26 -8.08
N ALA A 56 17.39 12.11 -9.10
CA ALA A 56 18.32 10.99 -9.20
C ALA A 56 19.33 10.95 -8.03
N TYR A 57 19.78 12.12 -7.56
CA TYR A 57 20.65 12.21 -6.40
C TYR A 57 19.92 11.81 -5.12
N ASN A 58 18.73 12.35 -4.90
CA ASN A 58 17.91 12.11 -3.72
C ASN A 58 17.44 10.66 -3.64
N GLU A 59 17.14 10.03 -4.77
CA GLU A 59 16.84 8.60 -4.87
C GLU A 59 18.05 7.76 -4.41
N ALA A 60 19.24 8.02 -4.94
CA ALA A 60 20.46 7.31 -4.55
C ALA A 60 20.85 7.54 -3.08
N LEU A 61 20.74 8.78 -2.59
CA LEU A 61 21.07 9.11 -1.19
C LEU A 61 20.09 8.47 -0.21
N SER A 62 18.79 8.53 -0.50
CA SER A 62 17.77 7.90 0.35
C SER A 62 17.89 6.38 0.36
N GLN A 63 18.30 5.76 -0.75
CA GLN A 63 18.58 4.32 -0.79
C GLN A 63 19.76 3.95 0.12
N ARG A 64 20.89 4.67 0.02
CA ARG A 64 22.05 4.45 0.91
C ARG A 64 21.69 4.57 2.39
N ARG A 65 20.78 5.48 2.75
CA ARG A 65 20.27 5.62 4.13
C ARG A 65 19.47 4.39 4.56
N ALA A 66 18.58 3.88 3.69
CA ALA A 66 17.81 2.67 3.98
C ALA A 66 18.74 1.45 4.15
N ASP A 67 19.76 1.33 3.30
CA ASP A 67 20.75 0.26 3.34
C ASP A 67 21.58 0.31 4.64
N ALA A 68 22.02 1.50 5.06
CA ALA A 68 22.75 1.67 6.33
C ALA A 68 21.93 1.22 7.55
N ILE A 69 20.62 1.49 7.57
CA ILE A 69 19.72 1.01 8.62
C ILE A 69 19.57 -0.51 8.55
N LYS A 70 19.39 -1.06 7.34
CA LYS A 70 19.30 -2.50 7.11
C LYS A 70 20.53 -3.22 7.64
N GLU A 71 21.73 -2.71 7.36
CA GLU A 71 22.99 -3.27 7.84
C GLU A 71 23.06 -3.31 9.37
N ILE A 72 22.58 -2.26 10.06
CA ILE A 72 22.53 -2.24 11.53
C ILE A 72 21.56 -3.30 12.08
N PHE A 73 20.38 -3.47 11.47
CA PHE A 73 19.45 -4.52 11.88
C PHE A 73 20.07 -5.91 11.75
N VAL A 74 20.71 -6.20 10.62
CA VAL A 74 21.39 -7.48 10.38
C VAL A 74 22.55 -7.69 11.36
N ALA A 75 23.36 -6.65 11.61
CA ALA A 75 24.46 -6.71 12.57
C ALA A 75 23.98 -6.96 14.02
N GLN A 76 22.76 -6.52 14.36
CA GLN A 76 22.11 -6.76 15.67
C GLN A 76 21.39 -8.11 15.75
N GLY A 77 21.57 -8.99 14.75
CA GLY A 77 21.05 -10.35 14.75
C GLY A 77 19.65 -10.50 14.18
N VAL A 78 19.09 -9.47 13.54
CA VAL A 78 17.83 -9.59 12.81
C VAL A 78 18.09 -10.32 11.48
N PRO A 79 17.41 -11.44 11.19
CA PRO A 79 17.61 -12.16 9.93
C PRO A 79 17.27 -11.28 8.71
N ASP A 80 18.13 -11.27 7.70
CA ASP A 80 17.86 -10.52 6.45
C ASP A 80 16.53 -10.92 5.80
N SER A 81 16.11 -12.17 5.97
CA SER A 81 14.87 -12.72 5.42
C SER A 81 13.59 -12.06 5.93
N VAL A 82 13.61 -11.43 7.12
CA VAL A 82 12.43 -10.70 7.64
C VAL A 82 12.41 -9.24 7.18
N ILE A 83 13.48 -8.73 6.59
CA ILE A 83 13.54 -7.38 6.02
C ILE A 83 12.96 -7.45 4.61
N THR A 84 11.65 -7.20 4.50
CA THR A 84 10.92 -7.39 3.26
C THR A 84 11.17 -6.28 2.24
N ASN A 85 11.58 -5.10 2.69
CA ASN A 85 11.84 -3.94 1.85
C ASN A 85 12.76 -2.92 2.55
N ALA A 86 13.75 -2.45 1.79
CA ALA A 86 14.66 -1.38 2.16
C ALA A 86 14.81 -0.47 0.94
N ASP A 87 13.99 0.57 0.87
CA ASP A 87 13.87 1.39 -0.34
C ASP A 87 14.14 2.87 -0.03
N GLY A 88 14.97 3.50 -0.86
CA GLY A 88 15.01 4.95 -1.00
C GLY A 88 13.73 5.47 -1.66
N LYS A 89 13.14 6.52 -1.09
CA LYS A 89 11.92 7.16 -1.61
C LYS A 89 12.18 8.52 -2.25
N GLY A 90 13.43 9.00 -2.26
CA GLY A 90 13.80 10.30 -2.78
C GLY A 90 13.42 11.44 -1.83
N GLU A 91 13.15 12.61 -2.39
CA GLU A 91 12.82 13.81 -1.63
C GLU A 91 11.39 13.85 -1.09
N LEU A 92 11.22 14.56 0.01
CA LEU A 92 9.92 14.99 0.54
C LEU A 92 9.76 16.49 0.37
N LEU A 93 8.65 16.89 -0.26
CA LEU A 93 8.32 18.29 -0.48
C LEU A 93 7.98 19.02 0.82
N LEU A 94 8.23 20.33 0.83
CA LEU A 94 7.81 21.21 1.92
C LEU A 94 6.28 21.37 1.92
N THR A 95 5.69 21.46 3.13
CA THR A 95 4.24 21.60 3.31
C THR A 95 3.84 23.02 3.71
N ARG A 96 4.81 23.85 4.09
CA ARG A 96 4.67 25.28 4.41
C ARG A 96 5.74 26.08 3.68
N LEU A 97 5.49 27.37 3.49
CA LEU A 97 6.34 28.29 2.72
C LEU A 97 6.79 29.47 3.61
N ASP A 98 7.39 29.16 4.76
CA ASP A 98 8.07 30.16 5.58
C ASP A 98 9.49 29.67 5.94
N ASP A 99 10.48 30.55 5.81
CA ASP A 99 11.91 30.15 5.81
C ASP A 99 12.36 29.52 7.13
N ALA A 100 11.79 29.95 8.25
CA ALA A 100 12.11 29.40 9.56
C ALA A 100 11.57 27.97 9.74
N THR A 101 10.36 27.67 9.28
CA THR A 101 9.81 26.31 9.34
C THR A 101 10.37 25.41 8.24
N ASN A 102 10.83 25.97 7.12
CA ASN A 102 11.43 25.21 6.03
C ASN A 102 12.63 24.39 6.52
N GLU A 103 13.60 24.99 7.22
CA GLU A 103 14.78 24.23 7.68
C GLU A 103 14.41 23.18 8.75
N ILE A 104 13.43 23.47 9.61
CA ILE A 104 12.92 22.49 10.57
C ILE A 104 12.31 21.30 9.82
N GLN A 105 11.49 21.58 8.80
CA GLN A 105 10.89 20.53 7.98
C GLN A 105 11.92 19.73 7.20
N ARG A 106 12.96 20.37 6.65
CA ARG A 106 14.07 19.68 5.98
C ARG A 106 14.77 18.71 6.93
N LYS A 107 15.05 19.13 8.16
CA LYS A 107 15.61 18.25 9.21
C LYS A 107 14.71 17.03 9.46
N LEU A 108 13.40 17.24 9.51
CA LEU A 108 12.43 16.15 9.71
C LEU A 108 12.26 15.25 8.47
N ASN A 109 12.50 15.77 7.27
CA ASN A 109 12.41 15.02 6.01
C ASN A 109 13.66 14.17 5.76
N ARG A 110 14.83 14.57 6.28
CA ARG A 110 16.06 13.76 6.24
C ARG A 110 15.99 12.63 7.26
N LYS A 111 15.19 11.61 6.95
CA LYS A 111 14.94 10.48 7.85
C LYS A 111 14.88 9.15 7.13
N VAL A 112 14.99 8.09 7.91
CA VAL A 112 14.54 6.75 7.55
C VAL A 112 13.41 6.38 8.51
N GLU A 113 12.28 5.96 7.94
CA GLU A 113 11.14 5.40 8.67
C GLU A 113 11.25 3.87 8.66
N ILE A 114 11.16 3.27 9.83
CA ILE A 114 11.30 1.83 10.06
C ILE A 114 10.00 1.34 10.67
N ILE A 115 9.38 0.36 10.04
CA ILE A 115 8.14 -0.27 10.50
C ILE A 115 8.44 -1.74 10.73
N VAL A 116 8.28 -2.19 11.98
CA VAL A 116 8.48 -3.58 12.38
C VAL A 116 7.13 -4.19 12.72
N GLY A 117 6.70 -5.15 11.91
CA GLY A 117 5.53 -5.98 12.19
C GLY A 117 5.89 -7.07 13.19
N ILE A 118 5.21 -7.12 14.33
CA ILE A 118 5.43 -8.14 15.36
C ILE A 118 4.22 -9.09 15.40
N LYS A 119 4.47 -10.39 15.26
CA LYS A 119 3.52 -11.46 15.55
C LYS A 119 3.24 -11.50 17.04
N GLN A 120 2.08 -11.01 17.43
CA GLN A 120 1.60 -11.22 18.78
C GLN A 120 0.55 -12.34 18.76
N PRO A 121 0.60 -13.30 19.70
CA PRO A 121 -0.54 -14.17 19.92
C PRO A 121 -1.72 -13.24 20.22
N ARG A 122 -2.74 -13.24 19.35
CA ARG A 122 -3.96 -12.49 19.63
C ARG A 122 -4.49 -13.03 20.95
N VAL A 123 -4.48 -12.19 22.00
CA VAL A 123 -5.53 -12.29 23.01
C VAL A 123 -6.77 -11.85 22.26
N VAL A 124 -7.45 -12.81 21.63
CA VAL A 124 -8.59 -12.51 20.76
C VAL A 124 -9.68 -12.01 21.70
N SER A 125 -9.90 -10.69 21.70
CA SER A 125 -11.10 -10.17 22.33
C SER A 125 -12.30 -10.70 21.55
N ALA A 126 -13.45 -10.85 22.22
CA ALA A 126 -14.67 -11.30 21.56
C ALA A 126 -15.00 -10.41 20.35
N GLU A 127 -14.71 -9.10 20.41
CA GLU A 127 -14.90 -8.19 19.29
C GLU A 127 -13.95 -8.48 18.11
N ALA A 128 -12.71 -8.88 18.38
CA ALA A 128 -11.75 -9.22 17.32
C ALA A 128 -12.15 -10.52 16.60
N GLU A 129 -12.62 -11.54 17.34
CA GLU A 129 -13.17 -12.76 16.71
C GLU A 129 -14.40 -12.48 15.87
N GLU A 130 -15.29 -11.61 16.35
CA GLU A 130 -16.50 -11.22 15.63
C GLU A 130 -16.15 -10.48 14.34
N SER A 131 -15.18 -9.55 14.39
CA SER A 131 -14.68 -8.83 13.20
C SER A 131 -14.02 -9.76 12.17
N GLU A 132 -13.24 -10.76 12.61
CA GLU A 132 -12.63 -11.75 11.72
C GLU A 132 -13.67 -12.66 11.10
N LYS A 133 -14.70 -13.07 11.86
CA LYS A 133 -15.83 -13.86 11.35
C LYS A 133 -16.62 -13.05 10.33
N GLU A 134 -16.91 -11.78 10.61
CA GLU A 134 -17.62 -10.88 9.70
C GLU A 134 -16.82 -10.63 8.41
N LEU A 135 -15.51 -10.42 8.53
CA LEU A 135 -14.61 -10.29 7.39
C LEU A 135 -14.55 -11.59 6.57
N ALA A 136 -14.41 -12.75 7.21
CA ALA A 136 -14.37 -14.04 6.53
C ALA A 136 -15.70 -14.36 5.83
N GLU A 137 -16.84 -14.03 6.44
CA GLU A 137 -18.15 -14.10 5.79
C GLU A 137 -18.28 -13.11 4.63
N THR A 138 -17.68 -11.93 4.76
CA THR A 138 -17.67 -10.92 3.71
C THR A 138 -16.77 -11.34 2.54
N GLU A 139 -15.60 -11.93 2.81
CA GLU A 139 -14.68 -12.47 1.80
C GLU A 139 -15.31 -13.64 1.02
N LYS A 140 -16.09 -14.51 1.69
CA LYS A 140 -16.84 -15.59 1.03
C LYS A 140 -17.86 -15.08 -0.01
N LYS A 141 -18.29 -13.82 0.08
CA LYS A 141 -19.20 -13.21 -0.92
C LYS A 141 -18.47 -12.80 -2.20
N TYR A 142 -17.14 -12.74 -2.19
CA TYR A 142 -16.35 -12.43 -3.37
C TYR A 142 -16.01 -13.70 -4.15
N LYS A 143 -16.06 -13.58 -5.47
CA LYS A 143 -15.63 -14.58 -6.43
C LYS A 143 -14.16 -14.40 -6.78
N THR A 144 -13.52 -15.50 -7.11
CA THR A 144 -12.18 -15.56 -7.67
C THR A 144 -12.25 -15.62 -9.20
N LEU A 145 -11.09 -15.45 -9.86
CA LEU A 145 -11.00 -15.53 -11.32
C LEU A 145 -11.24 -16.94 -11.88
N THR A 146 -11.28 -17.96 -11.02
CA THR A 146 -11.55 -19.36 -11.39
C THR A 146 -13.01 -19.75 -11.24
N ASP A 147 -13.83 -18.91 -10.59
CA ASP A 147 -15.24 -19.19 -10.36
C ASP A 147 -16.10 -18.82 -11.58
N THR A 148 -17.27 -19.45 -11.68
CA THR A 148 -18.32 -19.00 -12.59
C THR A 148 -18.83 -17.63 -12.14
N ILE A 149 -18.83 -16.66 -13.07
CA ILE A 149 -19.19 -15.26 -12.79
C ILE A 149 -20.60 -14.94 -13.30
N GLU A 150 -21.42 -14.41 -12.40
CA GLU A 150 -22.79 -13.99 -12.63
C GLU A 150 -23.00 -12.48 -12.38
N LYS A 151 -24.19 -11.98 -12.76
CA LYS A 151 -24.56 -10.58 -12.51
C LYS A 151 -24.69 -10.36 -10.99
N GLY A 152 -24.01 -9.34 -10.47
CA GLY A 152 -24.01 -8.97 -9.06
C GLY A 152 -22.78 -9.45 -8.31
N ASP A 153 -22.02 -10.38 -8.90
CA ASP A 153 -20.79 -10.89 -8.28
C ASP A 153 -19.74 -9.79 -8.13
N ARG A 154 -18.97 -9.92 -7.06
CA ARG A 154 -17.82 -9.07 -6.78
C ARG A 154 -16.54 -9.87 -6.85
N ILE A 155 -15.49 -9.31 -7.42
CA ILE A 155 -14.16 -9.91 -7.46
C ILE A 155 -13.21 -8.99 -6.72
N LEU A 156 -12.62 -9.49 -5.63
CA LEU A 156 -11.70 -8.74 -4.81
C LEU A 156 -10.27 -8.84 -5.37
N LEU A 157 -9.61 -7.70 -5.59
CA LEU A 157 -8.26 -7.67 -6.17
C LEU A 157 -7.17 -7.62 -5.08
N ASN A 158 -7.13 -8.66 -4.24
CA ASN A 158 -6.25 -8.73 -3.05
C ASN A 158 -4.75 -8.53 -3.35
N ASN A 159 -4.30 -8.89 -4.56
CA ASN A 159 -2.88 -8.83 -4.93
C ASN A 159 -2.51 -7.56 -5.71
N ILE A 160 -3.44 -6.61 -5.85
CA ILE A 160 -3.19 -5.33 -6.51
C ILE A 160 -2.93 -4.25 -5.46
N LEU A 161 -1.66 -4.17 -5.06
CA LEU A 161 -1.17 -3.24 -4.06
C LEU A 161 -0.77 -1.92 -4.72
N PHE A 162 -1.25 -0.83 -4.14
CA PHE A 162 -0.90 0.53 -4.53
C PHE A 162 0.21 1.09 -3.62
N LYS A 163 1.08 1.93 -4.17
CA LYS A 163 2.00 2.71 -3.32
C LYS A 163 1.18 3.61 -2.38
N THR A 164 1.62 3.72 -1.14
CA THR A 164 0.93 4.49 -0.09
C THR A 164 0.64 5.92 -0.55
N ASN A 165 -0.63 6.35 -0.45
CA ASN A 165 -1.12 7.66 -0.90
C ASN A 165 -0.94 7.99 -2.40
N TYR A 166 -0.64 7.00 -3.23
CA TYR A 166 -0.57 7.13 -4.68
C TYR A 166 -1.55 6.20 -5.39
N SER A 167 -1.85 6.55 -6.64
CA SER A 167 -2.75 5.82 -7.54
C SER A 167 -2.07 4.75 -8.41
N TYR A 168 -0.74 4.62 -8.37
CA TYR A 168 0.01 3.60 -9.11
C TYR A 168 0.34 2.36 -8.26
N ILE A 169 0.41 1.21 -8.94
CA ILE A 169 0.61 -0.10 -8.32
C ILE A 169 2.10 -0.42 -8.12
N LEU A 170 2.39 -1.36 -7.22
CA LEU A 170 3.74 -1.90 -7.00
C LEU A 170 4.12 -2.93 -8.08
N GLY A 171 5.42 -3.12 -8.31
CA GLY A 171 5.96 -4.02 -9.34
C GLY A 171 5.35 -5.43 -9.33
N LYS A 172 5.23 -6.05 -8.15
CA LYS A 172 4.66 -7.41 -7.98
C LYS A 172 3.19 -7.51 -8.42
N SER A 173 2.42 -6.41 -8.32
CA SER A 173 0.99 -6.36 -8.64
C SER A 173 0.70 -6.31 -10.14
N HIS A 174 1.68 -5.98 -10.99
CA HIS A 174 1.50 -5.99 -12.45
C HIS A 174 1.19 -7.40 -12.97
N ARG A 175 1.71 -8.45 -12.32
CA ARG A 175 1.46 -9.85 -12.71
C ARG A 175 -0.01 -10.21 -12.55
N ASP A 176 -0.61 -9.88 -11.41
CA ASP A 176 -1.99 -10.25 -11.13
C ASP A 176 -2.98 -9.35 -11.86
N LEU A 177 -2.64 -8.07 -12.06
CA LEU A 177 -3.42 -7.18 -12.93
C LEU A 177 -3.40 -7.64 -14.40
N ARG A 178 -2.30 -8.24 -14.87
CA ARG A 178 -2.22 -8.87 -16.20
C ARG A 178 -3.14 -10.10 -16.29
N LYS A 179 -3.10 -11.01 -15.32
CA LYS A 179 -4.01 -12.17 -15.26
C LYS A 179 -5.48 -11.75 -15.31
N LEU A 180 -5.84 -10.69 -14.58
CA LEU A 180 -7.18 -10.12 -14.62
C LEU A 180 -7.55 -9.60 -16.02
N ALA A 181 -6.62 -8.91 -16.69
CA ALA A 181 -6.84 -8.43 -18.05
C ALA A 181 -7.05 -9.60 -19.04
N ASP A 182 -6.28 -10.67 -18.90
CA ASP A 182 -6.39 -11.88 -19.71
C ASP A 182 -7.76 -12.55 -19.51
N PHE A 183 -8.16 -12.76 -18.25
CA PHE A 183 -9.48 -13.28 -17.90
C PHE A 183 -10.63 -12.44 -18.50
N LEU A 184 -10.58 -11.12 -18.40
CA LEU A 184 -11.63 -10.23 -18.89
C LEU A 184 -11.68 -10.09 -20.43
N LYS A 185 -10.56 -10.38 -21.11
CA LYS A 185 -10.50 -10.50 -22.56
C LYS A 185 -11.19 -11.79 -23.03
N GLU A 186 -10.90 -12.91 -22.39
CA GLU A 186 -11.50 -14.21 -22.69
C GLU A 186 -13.01 -14.21 -22.41
N ASN A 187 -13.43 -13.51 -21.36
CA ASN A 187 -14.82 -13.40 -20.95
C ASN A 187 -15.44 -12.10 -21.45
N ASP A 188 -15.60 -11.97 -22.78
CA ASP A 188 -16.00 -10.72 -23.43
C ASP A 188 -17.46 -10.27 -23.18
N ASN A 189 -18.24 -11.16 -22.57
CA ASN A 189 -19.62 -10.98 -22.18
C ASN A 189 -19.78 -10.20 -20.86
N ILE A 190 -18.75 -10.11 -20.03
CA ILE A 190 -18.82 -9.45 -18.71
C ILE A 190 -18.82 -7.92 -18.87
N ILE A 191 -19.77 -7.23 -18.26
CA ILE A 191 -19.80 -5.77 -18.12
C ILE A 191 -19.72 -5.43 -16.64
N PHE A 192 -18.79 -4.57 -16.26
CA PHE A 192 -18.44 -4.39 -14.87
C PHE A 192 -18.06 -2.96 -14.51
N LYS A 193 -18.10 -2.69 -13.20
CA LYS A 193 -17.61 -1.47 -12.56
C LYS A 193 -16.37 -1.80 -11.75
N ILE A 194 -15.38 -0.90 -11.78
CA ILE A 194 -14.18 -0.96 -10.96
C ILE A 194 -14.40 0.02 -9.82
N GLN A 195 -14.37 -0.47 -8.59
CA GLN A 195 -14.69 0.30 -7.40
C GLN A 195 -13.44 0.45 -6.54
N GLY A 196 -13.04 1.69 -6.28
CA GLY A 196 -11.88 2.00 -5.45
C GLY A 196 -12.28 2.39 -4.05
N HIS A 197 -11.49 1.94 -3.07
CA HIS A 197 -11.70 2.19 -1.64
C HIS A 197 -10.38 2.67 -1.01
N VAL A 198 -10.51 3.48 0.05
CA VAL A 198 -9.38 3.95 0.86
C VAL A 198 -9.70 3.82 2.33
N CYS A 199 -8.67 3.61 3.16
CA CYS A 199 -8.85 3.59 4.61
C CYS A 199 -8.83 4.98 5.25
N CYS A 200 -9.49 5.05 6.42
CA CYS A 200 -9.12 5.85 7.58
C CYS A 200 -9.39 7.36 7.46
N THR A 201 -10.16 7.78 6.46
CA THR A 201 -10.62 9.16 6.30
C THR A 201 -11.95 9.36 7.04
N PRO A 202 -12.11 10.42 7.85
CA PRO A 202 -13.36 10.65 8.60
C PRO A 202 -14.54 10.89 7.66
N LYS A 203 -15.71 10.37 8.02
CA LYS A 203 -17.02 10.63 7.39
C LYS A 203 -17.11 10.18 5.91
N GLY A 204 -16.51 9.05 5.54
CA GLY A 204 -16.64 8.51 4.18
C GLY A 204 -15.89 9.30 3.11
N ARG A 205 -15.03 10.26 3.50
CA ARG A 205 -14.29 11.12 2.55
C ARG A 205 -13.28 10.30 1.77
N ASP A 206 -12.87 10.79 0.61
CA ASP A 206 -11.72 10.21 -0.09
C ASP A 206 -10.40 10.68 0.54
N ALA A 207 -9.32 9.95 0.27
CA ALA A 207 -7.96 10.32 0.62
C ALA A 207 -7.35 11.21 -0.46
N VAL A 208 -6.25 11.89 -0.12
CA VAL A 208 -5.51 12.75 -1.05
C VAL A 208 -4.56 11.90 -1.89
N ASP A 209 -4.62 12.05 -3.21
CA ASP A 209 -3.60 11.50 -4.12
C ASP A 209 -2.41 12.46 -4.13
N LEU A 210 -1.28 12.03 -3.54
CA LEU A 210 -0.07 12.85 -3.43
C LEU A 210 0.53 13.22 -4.78
N LYS A 211 0.21 12.50 -5.86
CA LYS A 211 0.64 12.89 -7.21
C LYS A 211 -0.03 14.18 -7.68
N THR A 212 -1.29 14.38 -7.33
CA THR A 212 -2.11 15.48 -7.89
C THR A 212 -2.54 16.50 -6.85
N GLY A 213 -2.37 16.20 -5.56
CA GLY A 213 -2.88 16.99 -4.44
C GLY A 213 -4.41 16.95 -4.29
N LYS A 214 -5.13 16.23 -5.15
CA LYS A 214 -6.60 16.17 -5.13
C LYS A 214 -7.09 15.08 -4.18
N ARG A 215 -8.22 15.35 -3.52
CA ARG A 215 -8.89 14.39 -2.62
C ARG A 215 -9.79 13.43 -3.40
N ASN A 216 -9.18 12.58 -4.22
CA ASN A 216 -9.85 11.61 -5.09
C ASN A 216 -9.06 10.30 -5.25
N LEU A 217 -8.28 9.90 -4.22
CA LEU A 217 -7.36 8.75 -4.31
C LEU A 217 -8.08 7.44 -4.68
N SER A 218 -9.25 7.17 -4.09
CA SER A 218 -10.03 5.96 -4.37
C SER A 218 -10.45 5.89 -5.84
N GLU A 219 -10.92 7.01 -6.41
CA GLU A 219 -11.27 7.12 -7.82
C GLU A 219 -10.04 7.00 -8.72
N ALA A 220 -8.94 7.67 -8.35
CA ALA A 220 -7.69 7.64 -9.11
C ALA A 220 -7.13 6.22 -9.22
N ARG A 221 -7.23 5.41 -8.16
CA ARG A 221 -6.85 3.99 -8.16
C ARG A 221 -7.75 3.14 -9.05
N ALA A 222 -9.07 3.32 -8.95
CA ALA A 222 -10.02 2.64 -9.83
C ALA A 222 -9.77 3.00 -11.31
N LYS A 223 -9.48 4.27 -11.58
CA LYS A 223 -9.13 4.75 -12.92
C LYS A 223 -7.81 4.16 -13.42
N PHE A 224 -6.81 4.01 -12.56
CA PHE A 224 -5.54 3.38 -12.94
C PHE A 224 -5.77 1.96 -13.48
N VAL A 225 -6.57 1.15 -12.77
CA VAL A 225 -6.94 -0.20 -13.21
C VAL A 225 -7.73 -0.16 -14.52
N TYR A 226 -8.70 0.75 -14.65
CA TYR A 226 -9.46 0.96 -15.89
C TYR A 226 -8.54 1.23 -17.09
N ASP A 227 -7.62 2.19 -16.94
CA ASP A 227 -6.71 2.57 -18.02
C ASP A 227 -5.77 1.42 -18.38
N TYR A 228 -5.31 0.65 -17.39
CA TYR A 228 -4.50 -0.54 -17.63
C TYR A 228 -5.27 -1.60 -18.41
N LEU A 229 -6.49 -1.96 -17.97
CA LEU A 229 -7.32 -2.96 -18.64
C LEU A 229 -7.65 -2.54 -20.08
N ALA A 230 -7.94 -1.26 -20.29
CA ALA A 230 -8.20 -0.71 -21.62
C ALA A 230 -6.98 -0.80 -22.55
N ARG A 231 -5.79 -0.47 -22.06
CA ARG A 231 -4.53 -0.62 -22.81
C ARG A 231 -4.22 -2.08 -23.13
N ASN A 232 -4.65 -3.01 -22.27
CA ASN A 232 -4.45 -4.45 -22.44
C ASN A 232 -5.62 -5.14 -23.19
N GLY A 233 -6.45 -4.39 -23.91
CA GLY A 233 -7.43 -4.95 -24.85
C GLY A 233 -8.83 -5.20 -24.30
N VAL A 234 -9.10 -4.86 -23.03
CA VAL A 234 -10.47 -4.93 -22.51
C VAL A 234 -11.27 -3.74 -23.03
N ALA A 235 -12.38 -4.00 -23.70
CA ALA A 235 -13.14 -2.94 -24.37
C ALA A 235 -13.70 -1.90 -23.36
N LYS A 236 -13.33 -0.62 -23.54
CA LYS A 236 -13.77 0.50 -22.69
C LYS A 236 -15.28 0.56 -22.44
N LYS A 237 -16.08 0.21 -23.44
CA LYS A 237 -17.57 0.17 -23.36
C LYS A 237 -18.12 -0.84 -22.33
N ARG A 238 -17.30 -1.78 -21.87
CA ARG A 238 -17.67 -2.82 -20.89
C ARG A 238 -17.29 -2.43 -19.45
N MET A 239 -16.61 -1.31 -19.28
CA MET A 239 -15.98 -0.92 -18.03
C MET A 239 -16.44 0.48 -17.62
N ARG A 240 -16.66 0.66 -16.32
CA ARG A 240 -16.75 1.99 -15.68
C ARG A 240 -15.88 1.95 -14.43
N HIS A 241 -15.44 3.10 -13.93
CA HIS A 241 -14.72 3.19 -12.66
C HIS A 241 -15.39 4.20 -11.73
N GLU A 242 -15.28 4.00 -10.43
CA GLU A 242 -15.90 4.86 -9.40
C GLU A 242 -15.08 4.80 -8.11
N GLY A 243 -14.92 5.94 -7.44
CA GLY A 243 -14.27 6.03 -6.12
C GLY A 243 -15.29 6.14 -5.00
N PHE A 244 -15.16 5.30 -3.98
CA PHE A 244 -16.07 5.28 -2.84
C PHE A 244 -15.52 5.89 -1.56
N GLY A 245 -14.25 6.33 -1.55
CA GLY A 245 -13.62 6.83 -0.34
C GLY A 245 -13.59 5.75 0.75
N SER A 246 -13.81 6.15 2.00
CA SER A 246 -13.93 5.26 3.16
C SER A 246 -15.37 4.80 3.47
N ARG A 247 -16.30 4.90 2.52
CA ARG A 247 -17.75 4.64 2.75
C ARG A 247 -18.12 3.17 2.97
N TYR A 248 -17.29 2.23 2.53
CA TYR A 248 -17.59 0.79 2.60
C TYR A 248 -16.40 0.01 3.19
N PRO A 249 -16.15 0.15 4.50
CA PRO A 249 -15.12 -0.65 5.16
C PRO A 249 -15.52 -2.12 5.21
N LEU A 250 -14.54 -3.04 5.17
CA LEU A 250 -14.78 -4.49 5.29
C LEU A 250 -14.78 -5.01 6.74
N GLY A 251 -14.59 -4.14 7.73
CA GLY A 251 -14.56 -4.52 9.15
C GLY A 251 -13.25 -5.14 9.63
N GLY A 252 -12.20 -5.16 8.79
CA GLY A 252 -10.89 -5.70 9.12
C GLY A 252 -9.78 -4.64 9.28
N GLU A 253 -8.54 -5.02 9.00
CA GLU A 253 -7.39 -4.13 9.10
C GLU A 253 -7.41 -3.02 8.02
N ALA A 254 -6.80 -1.87 8.33
CA ALA A 254 -6.70 -0.73 7.43
C ALA A 254 -6.15 -1.07 6.02
N LYS A 255 -5.36 -2.14 5.90
CA LYS A 255 -4.83 -2.63 4.62
C LYS A 255 -5.92 -3.18 3.68
N GLN A 256 -6.99 -3.74 4.22
CA GLN A 256 -8.11 -4.33 3.46
C GLN A 256 -9.05 -3.27 2.87
N ASP A 257 -9.06 -2.07 3.46
CA ASP A 257 -9.83 -0.93 2.95
C ASP A 257 -9.06 -0.07 1.94
N ARG A 258 -7.78 -0.37 1.70
CA ARG A 258 -6.98 0.19 0.58
C ARG A 258 -7.07 -0.70 -0.64
N ARG A 259 -8.28 -0.96 -1.13
CA ARG A 259 -8.53 -1.97 -2.17
C ARG A 259 -9.14 -1.39 -3.45
N VAL A 260 -9.10 -2.21 -4.49
CA VAL A 260 -9.95 -2.08 -5.68
C VAL A 260 -10.69 -3.39 -5.86
N GLU A 261 -11.98 -3.32 -6.17
CA GLU A 261 -12.82 -4.47 -6.47
C GLU A 261 -13.53 -4.30 -7.80
N ILE A 262 -13.96 -5.42 -8.39
CA ILE A 262 -14.80 -5.44 -9.58
C ILE A 262 -16.20 -5.82 -9.17
N LEU A 263 -17.20 -5.05 -9.59
CA LEU A 263 -18.61 -5.39 -9.50
C LEU A 263 -19.15 -5.72 -10.89
N VAL A 264 -19.63 -6.94 -11.05
CA VAL A 264 -20.22 -7.39 -12.31
C VAL A 264 -21.64 -6.83 -12.42
N THR A 265 -21.83 -5.90 -13.36
CA THR A 265 -23.12 -5.22 -13.53
C THR A 265 -24.04 -5.94 -14.49
N TYR A 266 -23.48 -6.68 -15.45
CA TYR A 266 -24.26 -7.39 -16.47
C TYR A 266 -23.43 -8.47 -17.16
N ILE A 267 -24.07 -9.58 -17.54
CA ILE A 267 -23.50 -10.63 -18.39
C ILE A 267 -24.28 -10.65 -19.71
N LYS A 268 -23.62 -10.37 -20.83
CA LYS A 268 -24.23 -10.49 -22.16
C LYS A 268 -24.51 -11.97 -22.46
N LYS A 269 -25.74 -12.28 -22.85
CA LYS A 269 -26.05 -13.58 -23.43
C LYS A 269 -25.27 -13.73 -24.74
N LYS A 270 -24.44 -14.78 -24.85
CA LYS A 270 -23.80 -15.12 -26.12
C LYS A 270 -24.92 -15.43 -27.12
N ARG A 271 -25.04 -14.62 -28.18
CA ARG A 271 -25.95 -14.96 -29.29
C ARG A 271 -25.41 -16.25 -29.93
N PRO A 272 -26.25 -17.25 -30.20
CA PRO A 272 -25.82 -18.40 -30.97
C PRO A 272 -25.26 -17.89 -32.30
N LYS A 273 -24.05 -18.34 -32.67
CA LYS A 273 -23.51 -18.10 -34.01
C LYS A 273 -24.48 -18.77 -34.99
N LYS A 274 -25.15 -17.96 -35.81
CA LYS A 274 -25.86 -18.45 -36.99
C LYS A 274 -24.86 -18.92 -38.03
#